data_AF-A0A147HXY8-F1
#
_entry.id   AF-A0A147HXY8-F1
#
_cell.length_a   1.000
_cell.length_b   1.000
_cell.length_c   1.000
_cell.angle_alpha   90.00
_cell.angle_beta   90.00
_cell.angle_gamma   90.00
#
_symmetry.space_group_name_H-M   'P 1'
#
loop_
_entity.id
_entity.type
_entity.pdbx_description
1 polymer ?
#
loop_
_entity_poly.entity_id
_entity_poly.type
_entity_poly.pdbx_seq_one_letter_code
_entity_poly.pdbx_strand_id
1 'polypeptide(L)'
;MASAFHLSLGRTPVVRPERIDRVLSIGAAMLFAAAVVAIVRGHAQWHMVPPLIWVHLATILVATALTPVMLLRVRGDRRHRTIGKVWIAAMLATAITSLFIHVSGPGRFSVIHLLSLWTLVQVPLIWWTARHHNVARHRRAVHGMVIGALLVAGFFTFPFHRLLGTWLFG
;
A
#
# COMPACT_ATOMS: atom_id res chain seq x y z
N MET A 1 12.72 -33.09 48.02
CA MET A 1 13.76 -32.39 47.24
C MET A 1 13.14 -31.86 45.95
N ALA A 2 13.55 -30.66 45.55
CA ALA A 2 12.75 -29.69 44.82
C ALA A 2 12.63 -29.92 43.30
N SER A 3 11.44 -29.54 42.81
CA SER A 3 11.16 -28.73 41.60
C SER A 3 11.97 -28.95 40.32
N ALA A 4 11.25 -29.32 39.25
CA ALA A 4 11.58 -28.87 37.90
C ALA A 4 10.28 -28.51 37.17
N PHE A 5 9.72 -27.37 37.55
CA PHE A 5 8.67 -26.68 36.78
C PHE A 5 9.30 -26.17 35.48
N HIS A 6 9.25 -27.00 34.43
CA HIS A 6 9.72 -26.66 33.08
C HIS A 6 8.81 -25.56 32.50
N LEU A 7 9.13 -24.30 32.80
CA LEU A 7 8.58 -23.15 32.09
C LEU A 7 9.11 -23.16 30.67
N SER A 8 8.45 -23.93 29.79
CA SER A 8 8.50 -23.70 28.36
C SER A 8 7.92 -22.32 28.09
N LEU A 9 8.76 -21.29 28.18
CA LEU A 9 8.46 -19.96 27.68
C LEU A 9 8.14 -20.10 26.20
N GLY A 10 6.85 -20.19 25.88
CA GLY A 10 6.33 -20.27 24.54
C GLY A 10 6.75 -19.04 23.75
N ARG A 11 7.90 -19.11 23.07
CA ARG A 11 8.24 -18.15 22.03
C ARG A 11 7.16 -18.29 20.97
N THR A 12 6.35 -17.25 20.82
CA THR A 12 5.41 -17.17 19.71
C THR A 12 6.18 -17.40 18.42
N PRO A 13 5.77 -18.37 17.58
CA PRO A 13 6.53 -18.73 16.40
C PRO A 13 6.71 -17.51 15.50
N VAL A 14 7.97 -17.20 15.17
CA VAL A 14 8.32 -16.13 14.24
C VAL A 14 7.77 -16.51 12.87
N VAL A 15 6.69 -15.86 12.44
CA VAL A 15 6.10 -16.08 11.11
C VAL A 15 7.04 -15.50 10.06
N ARG A 16 7.71 -16.37 9.30
CA ARG A 16 8.64 -15.99 8.24
C ARG A 16 7.89 -15.47 6.99
N PRO A 17 8.51 -14.59 6.18
CA PRO A 17 7.95 -14.20 4.89
C PRO A 17 7.83 -15.40 3.93
N GLU A 18 6.68 -15.53 3.27
CA GLU A 18 6.44 -16.50 2.20
C GLU A 18 6.96 -15.97 0.86
N ARG A 19 7.01 -16.84 -0.15
CA ARG A 19 7.39 -16.44 -1.52
C ARG A 19 6.52 -15.30 -2.05
N ILE A 20 5.22 -15.35 -1.80
CA ILE A 20 4.29 -14.29 -2.22
C ILE A 20 4.67 -12.93 -1.62
N ASP A 21 5.10 -12.89 -0.35
CA ASP A 21 5.50 -11.62 0.29
C ASP A 21 6.72 -11.01 -0.41
N ARG A 22 7.67 -11.85 -0.86
CA ARG A 22 8.84 -11.40 -1.62
C ARG A 22 8.45 -10.87 -2.99
N VAL A 23 7.59 -11.60 -3.72
CA VAL A 23 7.11 -11.17 -5.04
C VAL A 23 6.39 -9.83 -4.95
N LEU A 24 5.46 -9.69 -3.99
CA LEU A 24 4.74 -8.44 -3.77
C LEU A 24 5.67 -7.30 -3.35
N SER A 25 6.70 -7.60 -2.54
CA SER A 25 7.70 -6.61 -2.14
C SER A 25 8.55 -6.13 -3.31
N ILE A 26 8.97 -7.03 -4.19
CA ILE A 26 9.71 -6.68 -5.41
C ILE A 26 8.84 -5.82 -6.32
N GLY A 27 7.59 -6.22 -6.55
CA GLY A 27 6.64 -5.44 -7.35
C GLY A 27 6.42 -4.04 -6.79
N ALA A 28 6.22 -3.92 -5.48
CA ALA A 28 6.06 -2.63 -4.82
C ALA A 28 7.32 -1.76 -4.90
N ALA A 29 8.51 -2.35 -4.74
CA ALA A 29 9.78 -1.63 -4.87
C ALA A 29 10.02 -1.14 -6.31
N MET A 30 9.73 -1.97 -7.32
CA MET A 30 9.82 -1.60 -8.73
C MET A 30 8.84 -0.48 -9.07
N LEU A 31 7.59 -0.59 -8.61
CA LEU A 31 6.56 0.43 -8.79
C LEU A 31 6.97 1.76 -8.16
N PHE A 32 7.47 1.73 -6.92
CA PHE A 32 7.97 2.91 -6.21
C PHE A 32 9.12 3.57 -6.98
N ALA A 33 10.11 2.78 -7.42
CA ALA A 33 11.23 3.29 -8.18
C ALA A 33 10.78 3.93 -9.51
N ALA A 34 9.90 3.27 -10.25
CA ALA A 34 9.34 3.80 -11.50
C ALA A 34 8.59 5.13 -11.27
N ALA A 35 7.80 5.22 -10.21
CA ALA A 35 7.07 6.44 -9.86
C ALA A 35 8.03 7.58 -9.47
N VAL A 36 9.07 7.30 -8.68
CA VAL A 36 10.10 8.30 -8.32
C VAL A 36 10.84 8.79 -9.56
N VAL A 37 11.27 7.89 -10.46
CA VAL A 37 11.92 8.26 -11.72
C VAL A 37 11.00 9.15 -12.57
N ALA A 38 9.73 8.79 -12.70
CA ALA A 38 8.74 9.59 -13.42
C ALA A 38 8.61 11.00 -12.83
N ILE A 39 8.47 11.12 -11.50
CA ILE A 39 8.34 12.40 -10.82
C ILE A 39 9.57 13.28 -11.03
N VAL A 40 10.78 12.71 -10.93
CA VAL A 40 12.04 13.43 -11.14
C VAL A 40 12.17 13.90 -12.60
N ARG A 41 11.85 13.05 -13.57
CA ARG A 41 11.87 13.44 -15.00
C ARG A 41 10.88 14.57 -15.29
N GLY A 42 9.71 14.55 -14.65
CA GLY A 42 8.66 15.56 -14.79
C GLY A 42 8.90 16.91 -14.10
N HIS A 43 10.07 17.15 -13.48
CA HIS A 43 10.32 18.33 -12.65
C HIS A 43 9.97 19.67 -13.30
N ALA A 44 10.19 19.80 -14.62
CA ALA A 44 9.88 21.02 -15.37
C ALA A 44 8.38 21.38 -15.33
N GLN A 45 7.48 20.40 -15.13
CA GLN A 45 6.03 20.57 -15.19
C GLN A 45 5.36 20.55 -13.81
N TRP A 46 6.12 20.45 -12.71
CA TRP A 46 5.54 20.36 -11.36
C TRP A 46 4.60 21.52 -11.00
N HIS A 47 4.88 22.71 -11.52
CA HIS A 47 4.08 23.92 -11.30
C HIS A 47 2.67 23.83 -11.93
N MET A 48 2.47 22.94 -12.90
CA MET A 48 1.17 22.73 -13.56
C MET A 48 0.30 21.71 -12.83
N VAL A 49 0.85 20.98 -11.85
CA VAL A 49 0.16 19.87 -11.18
C VAL A 49 -0.65 20.40 -10.00
N PRO A 50 -1.98 20.15 -9.95
CA PRO A 50 -2.81 20.55 -8.83
C PRO A 50 -2.31 20.02 -7.48
N PRO A 51 -2.40 20.81 -6.40
CA PRO A 51 -1.94 20.39 -5.07
C PRO A 51 -2.54 19.05 -4.59
N LEU A 52 -3.80 18.78 -4.93
CA LEU A 52 -4.48 17.53 -4.57
C LEU A 52 -3.79 16.30 -5.16
N ILE A 53 -3.24 16.39 -6.38
CA ILE A 53 -2.49 15.30 -7.00
C ILE A 53 -1.19 15.06 -6.23
N TRP A 54 -0.51 16.11 -5.76
CA TRP A 54 0.67 15.97 -4.91
C TRP A 54 0.36 15.28 -3.58
N VAL A 55 -0.76 15.61 -2.94
CA VAL A 55 -1.19 14.94 -1.71
C VAL A 55 -1.46 13.45 -1.97
N HIS A 56 -2.16 13.14 -3.07
CA HIS A 56 -2.40 11.75 -3.48
C HIS A 56 -1.08 11.00 -3.75
N LEU A 57 -0.17 11.59 -4.53
CA LEU A 57 1.14 11.01 -4.84
C LEU A 57 1.98 10.78 -3.57
N ALA A 58 2.02 11.75 -2.66
CA ALA A 58 2.77 11.61 -1.42
C ALA A 58 2.23 10.44 -0.57
N THR A 59 0.91 10.35 -0.41
CA THR A 59 0.27 9.30 0.40
C THR A 59 0.47 7.92 -0.21
N ILE A 60 0.31 7.76 -1.53
CA ILE A 60 0.50 6.47 -2.19
C ILE A 60 1.97 6.04 -2.26
N LEU A 61 2.90 6.99 -2.39
CA LEU A 61 4.34 6.70 -2.33
C LEU A 61 4.75 6.20 -0.95
N VAL A 62 4.22 6.80 0.14
CA VAL A 62 4.45 6.30 1.50
C VAL A 62 3.90 4.87 1.66
N ALA A 63 2.66 4.61 1.23
CA ALA A 63 2.10 3.27 1.29
C ALA A 63 2.92 2.25 0.50
N THR A 64 3.35 2.61 -0.70
CA THR A 64 4.15 1.74 -1.58
C THR A 64 5.54 1.46 -0.98
N ALA A 65 6.23 2.49 -0.47
CA ALA A 65 7.54 2.35 0.17
C ALA A 65 7.51 1.50 1.44
N LEU A 66 6.44 1.61 2.24
CA LEU A 66 6.28 0.82 3.47
C LEU A 66 5.92 -0.65 3.19
N THR A 67 5.40 -0.97 2.00
CA THR A 67 4.92 -2.32 1.67
C THR A 67 6.03 -3.39 1.77
N PRO A 68 7.21 -3.24 1.14
CA PRO A 68 8.31 -4.19 1.32
C PRO A 68 8.75 -4.33 2.78
N VAL A 69 8.83 -3.20 3.50
CA VAL A 69 9.25 -3.16 4.90
C VAL A 69 8.26 -3.91 5.79
N MET A 70 6.96 -3.78 5.52
CA MET A 70 5.89 -4.43 6.26
C MET A 70 5.81 -5.94 5.98
N LEU A 71 5.94 -6.35 4.71
CA LEU A 71 5.78 -7.74 4.28
C LEU A 71 6.98 -8.64 4.62
N LEU A 72 8.19 -8.09 4.61
CA LEU A 72 9.42 -8.86 4.86
C LEU A 72 9.85 -8.88 6.33
N ARG A 73 9.26 -8.04 7.18
CA ARG A 73 9.57 -7.96 8.61
C ARG A 73 8.87 -9.07 9.42
N VAL A 74 9.42 -9.36 10.59
CA VAL A 74 8.75 -10.17 11.63
C VAL A 74 7.37 -9.58 11.94
N ARG A 75 6.34 -10.42 11.86
CA ARG A 75 4.95 -10.00 11.98
C ARG A 75 4.51 -9.93 13.44
N GLY A 76 3.63 -8.97 13.74
CA GLY A 76 2.95 -8.87 15.03
C GLY A 76 3.73 -8.19 16.16
N ASP A 77 4.99 -7.83 15.95
CA ASP A 77 5.79 -7.03 16.90
C ASP A 77 5.33 -5.55 16.93
N ARG A 78 5.86 -4.77 17.87
CA ARG A 78 5.49 -3.34 18.01
C ARG A 78 5.76 -2.56 16.72
N ARG A 79 6.88 -2.83 16.04
CA ARG A 79 7.30 -2.13 14.82
C ARG A 79 6.37 -2.44 13.65
N HIS A 80 6.03 -3.70 13.43
CA HIS A 80 5.06 -4.13 12.41
C HIS A 80 3.70 -3.46 12.63
N ARG A 81 3.22 -3.38 13.88
CA ARG A 81 1.96 -2.69 14.19
C ARG A 81 2.02 -1.19 13.89
N THR A 82 3.12 -0.52 14.22
CA THR A 82 3.30 0.90 13.91
C THR A 82 3.37 1.15 12.41
N ILE A 83 4.16 0.37 11.68
CA ILE A 83 4.25 0.46 10.21
C ILE A 83 2.87 0.21 9.58
N GLY A 84 2.16 -0.83 10.04
CA GLY A 84 0.82 -1.15 9.55
C GLY A 84 -0.20 -0.02 9.79
N LYS A 85 -0.12 0.69 10.93
CA LYS A 85 -0.95 1.88 11.21
C LYS A 85 -0.69 3.00 10.21
N VAL A 86 0.59 3.32 9.97
CA VAL A 86 0.98 4.38 9.02
C VAL A 86 0.55 3.99 7.60
N TRP A 87 0.76 2.74 7.22
CA TRP A 87 0.34 2.22 5.93
C TRP A 87 -1.18 2.29 5.75
N ILE A 88 -1.97 1.91 6.77
CA ILE A 88 -3.44 2.02 6.76
C ILE A 88 -3.90 3.47 6.61
N ALA A 89 -3.29 4.40 7.34
CA ALA A 89 -3.62 5.82 7.24
C ALA A 89 -3.29 6.38 5.84
N ALA A 90 -2.13 6.00 5.29
CA ALA A 90 -1.73 6.37 3.94
C ALA A 90 -2.68 5.82 2.87
N MET A 91 -3.12 4.56 3.00
CA MET A 91 -4.10 3.95 2.09
C MET A 91 -5.47 4.64 2.15
N LEU A 92 -5.95 5.00 3.35
CA LEU A 92 -7.20 5.77 3.49
C LEU A 92 -7.08 7.14 2.84
N ALA A 93 -6.01 7.88 3.14
CA ALA A 93 -5.78 9.21 2.55
C ALA A 93 -5.67 9.14 1.02
N THR A 94 -4.97 8.12 0.49
CA THR A 94 -4.87 7.87 -0.96
C THR A 94 -6.26 7.66 -1.56
N ALA A 95 -7.07 6.77 -0.97
CA ALA A 95 -8.38 6.43 -1.51
C ALA A 95 -9.35 7.62 -1.44
N ILE A 96 -9.35 8.38 -0.33
CA ILE A 96 -10.14 9.60 -0.19
C ILE A 96 -9.74 10.61 -1.27
N THR A 97 -8.46 10.96 -1.36
CA THR A 97 -8.00 11.95 -2.35
C THR A 97 -8.28 11.50 -3.78
N SER A 98 -8.17 10.21 -4.08
CA SER A 98 -8.46 9.66 -5.42
C SER A 98 -9.92 9.85 -5.83
N LEU A 99 -10.88 9.90 -4.91
CA LEU A 99 -12.29 10.16 -5.23
C LEU A 99 -12.53 11.60 -5.70
N PHE A 100 -11.65 12.53 -5.35
CA PHE A 100 -11.74 13.94 -5.76
C PHE A 100 -10.91 14.24 -7.01
N ILE A 101 -10.09 13.30 -7.47
CA ILE A 101 -9.29 13.43 -8.71
C ILE A 101 -10.15 13.02 -9.91
N HIS A 102 -10.74 14.01 -10.58
CA HIS A 102 -11.60 13.81 -11.75
C HIS A 102 -10.79 13.89 -13.05
N VAL A 103 -10.17 12.79 -13.45
CA VAL A 103 -9.39 12.73 -14.71
C VAL A 103 -10.28 12.75 -15.96
N SER A 104 -11.57 12.40 -15.84
CA SER A 104 -12.47 12.14 -16.97
C SER A 104 -13.51 13.24 -17.24
N GLY A 105 -13.48 14.33 -16.46
CA GLY A 105 -14.55 15.34 -16.40
C GLY A 105 -15.59 15.06 -15.30
N PRO A 106 -16.42 16.05 -14.91
CA PRO A 106 -17.46 15.88 -13.90
C PRO A 106 -18.44 14.76 -14.29
N GLY A 107 -18.76 13.86 -13.34
CA GLY A 107 -19.78 12.81 -13.52
C GLY A 107 -19.32 11.51 -14.20
N ARG A 108 -18.05 11.39 -14.64
CA ARG A 108 -17.53 10.16 -15.26
C ARG A 108 -16.72 9.31 -14.29
N PHE A 109 -17.37 8.29 -13.71
CA PHE A 109 -16.71 7.25 -12.92
C PHE A 109 -15.72 6.47 -13.79
N SER A 110 -14.47 6.39 -13.33
CA SER A 110 -13.44 5.53 -13.92
C SER A 110 -13.12 4.36 -12.99
N VAL A 111 -12.46 3.32 -13.52
CA VAL A 111 -12.07 2.12 -12.75
C VAL A 111 -11.33 2.46 -11.46
N ILE A 112 -10.54 3.55 -11.44
CA ILE A 112 -9.82 4.00 -10.24
C ILE A 112 -10.76 4.46 -9.11
N HIS A 113 -11.95 4.95 -9.41
CA HIS A 113 -12.95 5.33 -8.39
C HIS A 113 -13.55 4.08 -7.74
N LEU A 114 -13.84 3.04 -8.53
CA LEU A 114 -14.29 1.75 -8.00
C LEU A 114 -13.22 1.12 -7.09
N LEU A 115 -11.95 1.17 -7.52
CA LEU A 115 -10.84 0.72 -6.68
C LEU A 115 -10.69 1.55 -5.41
N SER A 116 -10.96 2.85 -5.46
CA SER A 116 -10.92 3.74 -4.29
C SER A 116 -12.02 3.39 -3.30
N LEU A 117 -13.26 3.22 -3.75
CA LEU A 117 -14.38 2.79 -2.89
C LEU A 117 -14.11 1.41 -2.28
N TRP A 118 -13.61 0.47 -3.08
CA TRP A 118 -13.21 -0.85 -2.59
C TRP A 118 -12.11 -0.75 -1.52
N THR A 119 -11.13 0.13 -1.73
CA THR A 119 -10.05 0.39 -0.75
C THR A 119 -10.61 0.94 0.56
N LEU A 120 -11.55 1.90 0.50
CA LEU A 120 -12.20 2.47 1.69
C LEU A 120 -12.97 1.44 2.52
N VAL A 121 -13.53 0.40 1.89
CA VAL A 121 -14.18 -0.71 2.59
C VAL A 121 -13.15 -1.69 3.16
N GLN A 122 -12.12 -2.01 2.38
CA GLN A 122 -11.15 -3.04 2.75
C GLN A 122 -10.15 -2.60 3.81
N VAL A 123 -9.77 -1.33 3.88
CA VAL A 123 -8.82 -0.84 4.90
C VAL A 123 -9.37 -1.02 6.33
N PRO A 124 -10.62 -0.63 6.66
CA PRO A 124 -11.24 -0.95 7.94
C PRO A 124 -11.30 -2.45 8.24
N LEU A 125 -11.53 -3.30 7.23
CA LEU A 125 -11.53 -4.76 7.39
C LEU A 125 -10.13 -5.30 7.72
N ILE A 126 -9.07 -4.77 7.11
CA ILE A 126 -7.67 -5.09 7.45
C ILE A 126 -7.38 -4.74 8.90
N TRP A 127 -7.82 -3.56 9.35
CA TRP A 127 -7.68 -3.14 10.75
C TRP A 127 -8.45 -4.05 11.71
N TRP A 128 -9.73 -4.32 11.41
CA TRP A 128 -10.60 -5.18 12.21
C TRP A 128 -10.00 -6.56 12.40
N THR A 129 -9.55 -7.18 11.31
CA THR A 129 -8.98 -8.54 11.34
C THR A 129 -7.66 -8.59 12.11
N ALA A 130 -6.86 -7.51 12.08
CA ALA A 130 -5.68 -7.39 12.93
C ALA A 130 -6.05 -7.31 14.42
N ARG A 131 -7.08 -6.52 14.78
CA ARG A 131 -7.55 -6.35 16.16
C ARG A 131 -8.14 -7.62 16.75
N HIS A 132 -8.82 -8.42 15.93
CA HIS A 132 -9.39 -9.71 16.34
C HIS A 132 -8.38 -10.86 16.24
N HIS A 133 -7.10 -10.58 16.01
CA HIS A 133 -6.03 -11.58 15.90
C HIS A 133 -6.31 -12.66 14.84
N ASN A 134 -7.14 -12.37 13.83
CA ASN A 134 -7.41 -13.28 12.73
C ASN A 134 -6.33 -13.13 11.65
N VAL A 135 -5.16 -13.73 11.93
CA VAL A 135 -3.93 -13.57 11.13
C VAL A 135 -4.13 -14.03 9.68
N ALA A 136 -4.83 -15.15 9.47
CA ALA A 136 -5.08 -15.68 8.14
C ALA A 136 -5.90 -14.71 7.28
N ARG A 137 -7.00 -14.18 7.83
CA ARG A 137 -7.84 -13.21 7.11
C ARG A 137 -7.15 -11.86 6.93
N HIS A 138 -6.45 -11.37 7.96
CA HIS A 138 -5.66 -10.14 7.87
C HIS A 138 -4.62 -10.22 6.76
N ARG A 139 -3.87 -11.31 6.69
CA ARG A 139 -2.85 -11.51 5.66
C ARG A 139 -3.45 -11.52 4.24
N ARG A 140 -4.52 -12.29 4.03
CA ARG A 140 -5.20 -12.33 2.72
C ARG A 140 -5.71 -10.94 2.31
N ALA A 141 -6.27 -10.19 3.24
CA ALA A 141 -6.74 -8.83 2.99
C ALA A 141 -5.58 -7.87 2.65
N VAL A 142 -4.45 -7.94 3.35
CA VAL A 142 -3.25 -7.16 3.04
C VAL A 142 -2.69 -7.53 1.65
N HIS A 143 -2.57 -8.82 1.33
CA HIS A 143 -2.12 -9.25 0.00
C HIS A 143 -3.05 -8.77 -1.11
N GLY A 144 -4.36 -8.93 -0.93
CA GLY A 144 -5.35 -8.43 -1.88
C GLY A 144 -5.24 -6.92 -2.08
N MET A 145 -5.04 -6.16 -1.00
CA MET A 145 -4.86 -4.71 -1.07
C MET A 145 -3.59 -4.31 -1.81
N VAL A 146 -2.45 -4.96 -1.54
CA VAL A 146 -1.20 -4.70 -2.26
C VAL A 146 -1.36 -5.01 -3.74
N ILE A 147 -1.98 -6.14 -4.09
CA ILE A 147 -2.20 -6.51 -5.50
C ILE A 147 -3.14 -5.51 -6.19
N GLY A 148 -4.33 -5.28 -5.63
CA GLY A 148 -5.36 -4.47 -6.27
C GLY A 148 -5.08 -2.96 -6.20
N ALA A 149 -4.89 -2.44 -4.99
CA ALA A 149 -4.83 -1.00 -4.76
C ALA A 149 -3.43 -0.39 -4.92
N LEU A 150 -2.35 -1.19 -4.89
CA LEU A 150 -1.00 -0.70 -5.20
C LEU A 150 -0.55 -1.14 -6.59
N LEU A 151 -0.44 -2.45 -6.85
CA LEU A 151 0.18 -2.94 -8.09
C LEU A 151 -0.70 -2.71 -9.32
N VAL A 152 -1.99 -3.09 -9.26
CA VAL A 152 -2.93 -2.90 -10.37
C VAL A 152 -3.21 -1.41 -10.58
N ALA A 153 -3.53 -0.65 -9.52
CA ALA A 153 -3.72 0.80 -9.62
C ALA A 153 -2.45 1.53 -10.11
N GLY A 154 -1.28 1.13 -9.62
CA GLY A 154 0.02 1.66 -10.04
C GLY A 154 0.29 1.36 -11.51
N PHE A 155 0.01 0.14 -11.98
CA PHE A 155 0.07 -0.19 -13.40
C PHE A 155 -0.80 0.76 -14.23
N PHE A 156 -2.05 1.01 -13.84
CA PHE A 156 -2.95 1.91 -14.55
C PHE A 156 -2.54 3.41 -14.48
N THR A 157 -1.51 3.76 -13.75
CA THR A 157 -1.02 5.14 -13.62
C THR A 157 -0.06 5.55 -14.76
N PHE A 158 0.55 4.59 -15.46
CA PHE A 158 1.53 4.87 -16.52
C PHE A 158 0.97 4.82 -17.97
N PRO A 159 0.11 3.87 -18.37
CA PRO A 159 -0.44 3.84 -19.72
C PRO A 159 -1.43 4.99 -19.98
N PHE A 160 -1.91 5.09 -21.23
CA PHE A 160 -2.99 5.99 -21.67
C PHE A 160 -2.67 7.50 -21.57
N HIS A 161 -1.43 7.90 -21.85
CA HIS A 161 -1.00 9.30 -21.79
C HIS A 161 -1.31 9.99 -20.44
N ARG A 162 -1.28 9.21 -19.34
CA ARG A 162 -1.42 9.73 -17.98
C ARG A 162 -0.13 10.42 -17.54
N LEU A 163 -0.26 11.36 -16.60
CA LEU A 163 0.82 12.24 -16.12
C LEU A 163 2.16 11.52 -15.86
N LEU A 164 2.18 10.49 -15.02
CA LEU A 164 3.43 9.78 -14.71
C LEU A 164 3.96 8.99 -15.91
N GLY A 165 3.08 8.46 -16.75
CA GLY A 165 3.47 7.81 -18.01
C GLY A 165 4.14 8.77 -18.98
N THR A 166 3.54 9.96 -19.14
CA THR A 166 4.11 11.02 -20.00
C THR A 166 5.47 11.47 -19.48
N TRP A 167 5.66 11.57 -18.16
CA TRP A 167 6.97 11.91 -17.59
C TRP A 167 7.99 10.77 -17.67
N LEU A 168 7.55 9.52 -17.62
CA LEU A 168 8.44 8.36 -17.61
C LEU A 168 8.90 7.94 -19.01
N PHE A 169 8.08 8.11 -20.03
CA PHE A 169 8.35 7.63 -21.38
C PHE A 169 8.53 8.74 -22.42
N GLY A 170 8.09 9.97 -22.12
CA GLY A 170 8.39 11.18 -22.90
C GLY A 170 9.72 11.78 -22.50
#